data_AF-A0A7Y4KDW3-F1
#
_entry.id   AF-A0A7Y4KDW3-F1
#
_cell.length_a   1.000
_cell.length_b   1.000
_cell.length_c   1.000
_cell.angle_alpha   90.00
_cell.angle_beta   90.00
_cell.angle_gamma   90.00
#
_symmetry.space_group_name_H-M   'P 1'
#
loop_
_entity.id
_entity.type
_entity.pdbx_description
1 polymer ?
#
loop_
_entity_poly.entity_id
_entity_poly.type
_entity_poly.pdbx_seq_one_letter_code
_entity_poly.pdbx_strand_id
1 'polypeptide(L)'
;MASIGNTPRLASQPPAVTQGGRSSQAQANGAKQENAFLGSIQKMLSKAASLDPRTRVPNSPELIRSEVGKARLDGKVTVQEAKQLQGVVAKNSTTPTERKVLKEQLDRYSSSFEPAAKKNLERFLRDTEPADRSGVSYSGGVRISARGVRQSAIDEANRLTREMTKARPDIAQRLKASGHVLVIVPEKLKLTDMPGFQSLRGQTSIDGRPYDGMRGVSTMSHTAVAEENLSELSTDKYGGDFSTGVHEFAHAIHHCGVGAQERQAIQKAYEAQKARGGLFTDAHARKNVDEYFGQLTNAYFGRNQPQSQSGAQWVQKNDPQAYALLRQIYGPPRQL
;
A
#
# COMPACT_ATOMS: atom_id res chain seq x y z
N MET A 1 64.28 -1.75 41.77
CA MET A 1 65.61 -1.34 41.28
C MET A 1 65.38 -0.62 39.96
N ALA A 2 65.11 0.71 39.95
CA ALA A 2 66.06 1.82 39.71
C ALA A 2 66.90 1.58 38.44
N SER A 3 66.97 2.42 37.39
CA SER A 3 67.10 3.89 37.27
C SER A 3 66.80 4.29 35.80
N ILE A 4 65.95 5.26 35.45
CA ILE A 4 66.20 6.72 35.17
C ILE A 4 67.51 7.06 34.44
N GLY A 5 67.42 7.81 33.32
CA GLY A 5 68.55 8.55 32.72
C GLY A 5 68.23 9.23 31.38
N ASN A 6 68.47 10.55 31.28
CA ASN A 6 68.03 11.52 30.26
C ASN A 6 68.92 11.64 28.98
N THR A 7 68.29 12.19 27.93
CA THR A 7 68.71 13.05 26.76
C THR A 7 70.12 13.73 26.76
N PRO A 8 70.74 14.19 25.62
CA PRO A 8 70.17 15.21 24.68
C PRO A 8 70.68 15.30 23.19
N ARG A 9 70.13 16.32 22.50
CA ARG A 9 70.27 16.85 21.11
C ARG A 9 71.70 17.06 20.55
N LEU A 10 71.84 17.07 19.21
CA LEU A 10 72.25 18.24 18.38
C LEU A 10 72.24 17.95 16.87
N ALA A 11 72.32 19.01 16.07
CA ALA A 11 71.77 19.21 14.72
C ALA A 11 72.75 18.98 13.55
N SER A 12 72.22 18.82 12.33
CA SER A 12 72.83 19.32 11.08
C SER A 12 71.83 19.31 9.90
N GLN A 13 71.86 20.39 9.11
CA GLN A 13 71.33 20.54 7.74
C GLN A 13 72.52 20.94 6.83
N PRO A 14 72.40 20.97 5.49
CA PRO A 14 71.83 20.00 4.54
C PRO A 14 72.84 19.74 3.37
N PRO A 15 72.42 19.16 2.23
CA PRO A 15 72.86 19.79 0.98
C PRO A 15 71.73 19.99 -0.05
N ALA A 16 71.97 20.96 -0.92
CA ALA A 16 71.09 21.42 -2.00
C ALA A 16 71.03 20.44 -3.18
N VAL A 17 69.83 20.26 -3.77
CA VAL A 17 69.65 19.72 -5.12
C VAL A 17 68.54 20.51 -5.85
N THR A 18 69.00 21.18 -6.91
CA THR A 18 68.35 21.72 -8.12
C THR A 18 66.83 21.61 -8.32
N GLN A 19 66.20 22.77 -8.59
CA GLN A 19 64.89 22.88 -9.24
C GLN A 19 64.93 22.43 -10.72
N GLY A 20 63.83 21.83 -11.20
CA GLY A 20 63.62 21.51 -12.61
C GLY A 20 62.18 21.08 -12.96
N GLY A 21 61.27 22.05 -13.09
CA GLY A 21 60.32 22.13 -14.21
C GLY A 21 59.26 21.05 -14.45
N ARG A 22 58.49 20.58 -13.45
CA ARG A 22 57.28 19.74 -13.70
C ARG A 22 55.99 20.13 -12.97
N SER A 23 56.01 21.08 -12.04
CA SER A 23 54.83 21.40 -11.21
C SER A 23 53.85 22.41 -11.83
N SER A 24 54.29 23.31 -12.71
CA SER A 24 53.45 24.40 -13.22
C SER A 24 52.44 23.96 -14.31
N GLN A 25 52.79 22.99 -15.15
CA GLN A 25 51.88 22.49 -16.19
C GLN A 25 50.74 21.62 -15.63
N ALA A 26 50.98 20.85 -14.57
CA ALA A 26 49.95 20.03 -13.93
C ALA A 26 48.91 20.89 -13.19
N GLN A 27 49.35 21.93 -12.47
CA GLN A 27 48.45 22.87 -11.81
C GLN A 27 47.66 23.73 -12.80
N ALA A 28 48.29 24.16 -13.91
CA ALA A 28 47.58 24.91 -14.96
C ALA A 28 46.54 24.06 -15.71
N ASN A 29 46.81 22.76 -15.91
CA ASN A 29 45.85 21.85 -16.53
C ASN A 29 44.68 21.50 -15.61
N GLY A 30 44.92 21.35 -14.30
CA GLY A 30 43.87 21.17 -13.30
C GLY A 30 42.93 22.37 -13.21
N ALA A 31 43.49 23.59 -13.15
CA ALA A 31 42.70 24.82 -13.12
C ALA A 31 41.92 25.07 -14.43
N LYS A 32 42.45 24.64 -15.58
CA LYS A 32 41.72 24.69 -16.86
C LYS A 32 40.57 23.67 -16.91
N GLN A 33 40.75 22.47 -16.35
CA GLN A 33 39.70 21.46 -16.29
C GLN A 33 38.59 21.84 -15.30
N GLU A 34 38.93 22.39 -14.13
CA GLU A 34 37.92 22.93 -13.19
C GLU A 34 37.15 24.11 -13.79
N ASN A 35 37.83 25.06 -14.45
CA ASN A 35 37.15 26.17 -15.11
C ASN A 35 36.28 25.72 -16.28
N ALA A 36 36.68 24.69 -17.03
CA ALA A 36 35.85 24.10 -18.07
C ALA A 36 34.61 23.38 -17.49
N PHE A 37 34.77 22.70 -16.36
CA PHE A 37 33.68 22.03 -15.65
C PHE A 37 32.68 23.04 -15.05
N LEU A 38 33.18 24.08 -14.38
CA LEU A 38 32.37 25.17 -13.85
C LEU A 38 31.68 25.95 -14.97
N GLY A 39 32.37 26.23 -16.07
CA GLY A 39 31.78 26.86 -17.26
C GLY A 39 30.68 26.00 -17.91
N SER A 40 30.84 24.67 -17.89
CA SER A 40 29.81 23.74 -18.36
C SER A 40 28.58 23.73 -17.45
N ILE A 41 28.76 23.76 -16.12
CA ILE A 41 27.67 23.88 -15.14
C ILE A 41 26.95 25.22 -15.30
N GLN A 42 27.69 26.33 -15.47
CA GLN A 42 27.13 27.66 -15.66
C GLN A 42 26.36 27.78 -16.98
N LYS A 43 26.83 27.11 -18.05
CA LYS A 43 26.07 26.96 -19.31
C LYS A 43 24.81 26.13 -19.16
N MET A 44 24.85 25.07 -18.34
CA MET A 44 23.67 24.24 -18.06
C MET A 44 22.63 25.00 -17.24
N LEU A 45 23.07 25.74 -16.22
CA LEU A 45 22.24 26.58 -15.35
C LEU A 45 21.65 27.79 -16.10
N SER A 46 22.43 28.43 -16.98
CA SER A 46 21.92 29.53 -17.82
C SER A 46 20.94 29.05 -18.89
N LYS A 47 21.14 27.85 -19.44
CA LYS A 47 20.17 27.21 -20.35
C LYS A 47 18.89 26.76 -19.63
N ALA A 48 18.97 26.44 -18.34
CA ALA A 48 17.80 26.21 -17.49
C ALA A 48 17.09 27.52 -17.10
N ALA A 49 17.84 28.62 -16.96
CA ALA A 49 17.30 29.95 -16.65
C ALA A 49 16.70 30.68 -17.88
N SER A 50 16.99 30.23 -19.10
CA SER A 50 16.44 30.80 -20.35
C SER A 50 15.15 30.13 -20.82
N LEU A 51 14.50 29.31 -19.99
CA LEU A 51 13.21 28.69 -20.30
C LEU A 51 12.09 29.66 -19.95
N ASP A 52 11.28 30.00 -20.95
CA ASP A 52 10.03 30.76 -20.83
C ASP A 52 9.21 30.20 -19.64
N PRO A 53 8.70 31.05 -18.73
CA PRO A 53 7.80 30.63 -17.63
C PRO A 53 6.56 29.83 -18.09
N ARG A 54 6.26 29.83 -19.40
CA ARG A 54 5.19 29.05 -20.03
C ARG A 54 5.64 27.71 -20.61
N THR A 55 6.94 27.41 -20.62
CA THR A 55 7.48 26.09 -20.98
C THR A 55 7.58 25.22 -19.74
N ARG A 56 6.49 24.47 -19.47
CA ARG A 56 6.52 23.38 -18.48
C ARG A 56 7.64 22.43 -18.86
N VAL A 57 8.72 22.38 -18.08
CA VAL A 57 9.65 21.24 -18.16
C VAL A 57 8.84 20.03 -17.69
N PRO A 58 8.56 19.04 -18.56
CA PRO A 58 7.85 17.84 -18.14
C PRO A 58 8.64 17.15 -17.03
N ASN A 59 7.96 16.43 -16.14
CA ASN A 59 8.68 15.57 -15.21
C ASN A 59 9.61 14.60 -15.97
N SER A 60 10.72 14.24 -15.34
CA SER A 60 11.61 13.19 -15.83
C SER A 60 12.11 12.31 -14.68
N PRO A 61 12.54 11.07 -14.96
CA PRO A 61 13.26 10.23 -14.01
C PRO A 61 14.42 10.95 -13.31
N GLU A 62 15.18 11.76 -14.03
CA GLU A 62 16.34 12.50 -13.52
C GLU A 62 15.92 13.59 -12.54
N LEU A 63 14.85 14.32 -12.87
CA LEU A 63 14.28 15.33 -11.96
C LEU A 63 13.85 14.68 -10.65
N ILE A 64 13.16 13.54 -10.69
CA ILE A 64 12.75 12.84 -9.47
C ILE A 64 13.94 12.40 -8.64
N ARG A 65 14.98 11.81 -9.26
CA ARG A 65 16.21 11.43 -8.54
C ARG A 65 16.88 12.64 -7.90
N SER A 66 16.94 13.77 -8.62
CA SER A 66 17.48 15.03 -8.12
C SER A 66 16.69 15.55 -6.92
N GLU A 67 15.36 15.62 -7.02
CA GLU A 67 14.51 16.14 -5.95
C GLU A 67 14.57 15.27 -4.70
N VAL A 68 14.51 13.94 -4.83
CA VAL A 68 14.72 13.04 -3.67
C VAL A 68 16.14 13.20 -3.10
N GLY A 69 17.13 13.49 -3.94
CA GLY A 69 18.50 13.81 -3.53
C GLY A 69 18.59 15.10 -2.69
N LYS A 70 17.85 16.14 -3.06
CA LYS A 70 17.79 17.40 -2.30
C LYS A 70 17.06 17.22 -0.98
N ALA A 71 15.92 16.53 -1.00
CA ALA A 71 15.11 16.29 0.20
C ALA A 71 15.81 15.42 1.26
N ARG A 72 16.88 14.70 0.91
CA ARG A 72 17.66 13.88 1.85
C ARG A 72 18.97 14.54 2.29
N LEU A 73 19.24 15.78 1.88
CA LEU A 73 20.55 16.40 2.03
C LEU A 73 20.99 16.52 3.50
N ASP A 74 20.04 16.70 4.40
CA ASP A 74 20.21 16.74 5.86
C ASP A 74 20.23 15.34 6.52
N GLY A 75 20.12 14.27 5.72
CA GLY A 75 20.09 12.88 6.15
C GLY A 75 18.70 12.35 6.52
N LYS A 76 17.64 13.18 6.52
CA LYS A 76 16.28 12.75 6.86
C LYS A 76 15.22 13.46 6.02
N VAL A 77 14.33 12.70 5.41
CA VAL A 77 13.16 13.24 4.71
C VAL A 77 11.97 13.33 5.66
N THR A 78 11.59 14.55 5.99
CA THR A 78 10.42 14.89 6.82
C THR A 78 9.11 14.83 6.02
N VAL A 79 7.98 14.90 6.73
CA VAL A 79 6.65 14.99 6.08
C VAL A 79 6.51 16.28 5.24
N GLN A 80 7.13 17.38 5.66
CA GLN A 80 7.08 18.64 4.90
C GLN A 80 7.82 18.50 3.56
N GLU A 81 9.00 17.90 3.58
CA GLU A 81 9.77 17.64 2.36
C GLU A 81 9.09 16.61 1.47
N ALA A 82 8.47 15.57 2.04
CA ALA A 82 7.62 14.65 1.29
C ALA A 82 6.49 15.37 0.53
N LYS A 83 5.81 16.32 1.17
CA LYS A 83 4.78 17.14 0.51
C LYS A 83 5.36 18.07 -0.56
N GLN A 84 6.54 18.63 -0.34
CA GLN A 84 7.23 19.43 -1.36
C GLN A 84 7.59 18.57 -2.59
N LEU A 85 8.14 17.37 -2.36
CA LEU A 85 8.41 16.38 -3.40
C LEU A 85 7.14 16.05 -4.19
N GLN A 86 6.02 15.78 -3.50
CA GLN A 86 4.73 15.56 -4.16
C GLN A 86 4.29 16.77 -4.98
N GLY A 87 4.43 17.99 -4.46
CA GLY A 87 4.06 19.20 -5.18
C GLY A 87 4.87 19.38 -6.47
N VAL A 88 6.17 19.11 -6.43
CA VAL A 88 7.03 19.17 -7.63
C VAL A 88 6.62 18.08 -8.63
N VAL A 89 6.37 16.86 -8.16
CA VAL A 89 5.97 15.73 -9.00
C VAL A 89 4.55 15.92 -9.56
N ALA A 90 3.59 16.42 -8.79
CA ALA A 90 2.20 16.59 -9.19
C ALA A 90 1.98 17.76 -10.14
N LYS A 91 2.72 18.88 -9.98
CA LYS A 91 2.61 20.07 -10.84
C LYS A 91 2.83 19.77 -12.32
N ASN A 92 3.52 18.68 -12.64
CA ASN A 92 3.94 18.33 -13.99
C ASN A 92 3.34 17.01 -14.53
N SER A 93 2.37 16.41 -13.82
CA SER A 93 1.76 15.09 -14.07
C SER A 93 2.76 13.92 -13.96
N THR A 94 2.44 12.90 -13.16
CA THR A 94 3.34 11.76 -12.94
C THR A 94 3.11 10.65 -13.97
N THR A 95 4.08 10.36 -14.83
CA THR A 95 4.02 9.22 -15.75
C THR A 95 4.25 7.89 -15.01
N PRO A 96 3.86 6.73 -15.60
CA PRO A 96 4.20 5.42 -15.01
C PRO A 96 5.70 5.23 -14.74
N THR A 97 6.56 5.72 -15.63
CA THR A 97 8.02 5.68 -15.48
C THR A 97 8.49 6.49 -14.28
N GLU A 98 7.97 7.69 -14.12
CA GLU A 98 8.29 8.57 -12.98
C GLU A 98 7.83 8.00 -11.65
N ARG A 99 6.61 7.45 -11.57
CA ARG A 99 6.15 6.78 -10.36
C ARG A 99 7.05 5.62 -9.98
N LYS A 100 7.45 4.82 -10.98
CA LYS A 100 8.38 3.70 -10.78
C LYS A 100 9.71 4.20 -10.20
N VAL A 101 10.28 5.26 -10.77
CA VAL A 101 11.52 5.86 -10.27
C VAL A 101 11.36 6.39 -8.85
N LEU A 102 10.26 7.09 -8.54
CA LEU A 102 9.99 7.56 -7.18
C LEU A 102 9.88 6.40 -6.20
N LYS A 103 9.19 5.31 -6.57
CA LYS A 103 9.11 4.08 -5.75
C LYS A 103 10.49 3.46 -5.54
N GLU A 104 11.30 3.33 -6.58
CA GLU A 104 12.67 2.82 -6.48
C GLU A 104 13.55 3.68 -5.56
N GLN A 105 13.39 5.01 -5.60
CA GLN A 105 14.10 5.91 -4.69
C GLN A 105 13.63 5.75 -3.24
N LEU A 106 12.31 5.64 -3.01
CA LEU A 106 11.75 5.38 -1.67
C LEU A 106 12.29 4.09 -1.08
N ASP A 107 12.35 3.03 -1.88
CA ASP A 107 12.85 1.72 -1.44
C ASP A 107 14.35 1.76 -1.17
N ARG A 108 15.12 2.36 -2.08
CA ARG A 108 16.59 2.48 -1.95
C ARG A 108 17.01 3.26 -0.72
N TYR A 109 16.29 4.35 -0.40
CA TYR A 109 16.64 5.26 0.68
C TYR A 109 15.67 5.16 1.86
N SER A 110 15.02 4.01 2.05
CA SER A 110 13.94 3.87 3.03
C SER A 110 14.34 4.26 4.46
N SER A 111 15.61 4.13 4.84
CA SER A 111 16.11 4.52 6.18
C SER A 111 16.22 6.03 6.38
N SER A 112 16.29 6.81 5.30
CA SER A 112 16.34 8.26 5.35
C SER A 112 14.95 8.87 5.50
N PHE A 113 13.87 8.15 5.21
CA PHE A 113 12.51 8.70 5.35
C PHE A 113 11.99 8.47 6.76
N GLU A 114 11.42 9.52 7.36
CA GLU A 114 10.58 9.32 8.53
C GLU A 114 9.39 8.40 8.17
N PRO A 115 8.91 7.53 9.08
CA PRO A 115 7.80 6.62 8.80
C PRO A 115 6.55 7.33 8.25
N ALA A 116 6.25 8.53 8.77
CA ALA A 116 5.13 9.34 8.30
C ALA A 116 5.37 9.92 6.90
N ALA A 117 6.60 10.34 6.59
CA ALA A 117 6.98 10.83 5.26
C ALA A 117 6.89 9.72 4.21
N LYS A 118 7.39 8.52 4.54
CA LYS A 118 7.28 7.33 3.70
C LYS A 118 5.82 6.98 3.42
N LYS A 119 4.99 6.86 4.46
CA LYS A 119 3.55 6.59 4.34
C LYS A 119 2.84 7.62 3.47
N ASN A 120 3.22 8.89 3.58
CA ASN A 120 2.65 9.97 2.78
C ASN A 120 3.00 9.84 1.28
N LEU A 121 4.26 9.54 0.94
CA LEU A 121 4.68 9.32 -0.45
C LEU A 121 4.13 8.01 -1.05
N GLU A 122 4.05 6.94 -0.27
CA GLU A 122 3.42 5.69 -0.70
C GLU A 122 1.94 5.89 -1.03
N ARG A 123 1.20 6.63 -0.20
CA ARG A 123 -0.19 6.99 -0.49
C ARG A 123 -0.29 7.80 -1.78
N PHE A 124 0.57 8.80 -1.97
CA PHE A 124 0.60 9.58 -3.21
C PHE A 124 0.85 8.71 -4.45
N LEU A 125 1.75 7.71 -4.36
CA LEU A 125 2.00 6.79 -5.46
C LEU A 125 0.79 5.93 -5.84
N ARG A 126 -0.04 5.57 -4.84
CA ARG A 126 -1.29 4.83 -5.06
C ARG A 126 -2.39 5.72 -5.64
N ASP A 127 -2.56 6.92 -5.08
CA ASP A 127 -3.54 7.91 -5.55
C ASP A 127 -3.29 8.31 -7.01
N THR A 128 -2.02 8.41 -7.42
CA THR A 128 -1.61 8.79 -8.77
C THR A 128 -1.40 7.61 -9.73
N GLU A 129 -1.72 6.38 -9.30
CA GLU A 129 -1.74 5.25 -10.21
C GLU A 129 -2.85 5.39 -11.26
N PRO A 130 -2.56 5.13 -12.56
CA PRO A 130 -3.57 5.13 -13.62
C PRO A 130 -4.69 4.13 -13.34
N ALA A 131 -5.92 4.62 -13.39
CA ALA A 131 -7.15 3.83 -13.29
C ALA A 131 -7.71 3.50 -14.68
N ASP A 132 -6.91 2.84 -15.51
CA ASP A 132 -7.24 2.50 -16.90
C ASP A 132 -7.26 0.99 -17.15
N ARG A 133 -6.97 0.16 -16.13
CA ARG A 133 -6.91 -1.28 -16.27
C ARG A 133 -8.31 -1.87 -16.34
N SER A 134 -8.53 -2.68 -17.38
CA SER A 134 -9.74 -3.44 -17.56
C SER A 134 -9.35 -4.88 -17.90
N GLY A 135 -10.04 -5.84 -17.31
CA GLY A 135 -9.73 -7.24 -17.51
C GLY A 135 -10.49 -8.15 -16.57
N VAL A 136 -10.24 -9.44 -16.75
CA VAL A 136 -10.76 -10.50 -15.89
C VAL A 136 -9.57 -11.32 -15.40
N SER A 137 -9.53 -11.58 -14.10
CA SER A 137 -8.62 -12.56 -13.52
C SER A 137 -9.39 -13.63 -12.76
N TYR A 138 -8.71 -14.70 -12.36
CA TYR A 138 -9.28 -15.78 -11.57
C TYR A 138 -8.37 -16.06 -10.38
N SER A 139 -8.91 -15.96 -9.17
CA SER A 139 -8.16 -16.21 -7.94
C SER A 139 -9.11 -16.65 -6.83
N GLY A 140 -8.61 -17.48 -5.91
CA GLY A 140 -9.40 -17.98 -4.78
C GLY A 140 -10.71 -18.66 -5.15
N GLY A 141 -10.80 -19.24 -6.35
CA GLY A 141 -12.03 -19.89 -6.83
C GLY A 141 -13.06 -18.96 -7.46
N VAL A 142 -12.83 -17.65 -7.53
CA VAL A 142 -13.79 -16.70 -8.12
C VAL A 142 -13.24 -16.02 -9.36
N ARG A 143 -14.15 -15.56 -10.21
CA ARG A 143 -13.84 -14.64 -11.30
C ARG A 143 -13.77 -13.22 -10.72
N ILE A 144 -12.67 -12.51 -10.96
CA ILE A 144 -12.50 -11.12 -10.58
C ILE A 144 -12.72 -10.25 -11.81
N SER A 145 -13.73 -9.37 -11.74
CA SER A 145 -14.11 -8.45 -12.80
C SER A 145 -13.58 -7.05 -12.49
N ALA A 146 -12.67 -6.56 -13.31
CA ALA A 146 -12.03 -5.26 -13.17
C ALA A 146 -12.29 -4.41 -14.41
N ARG A 147 -12.78 -3.18 -14.25
CA ARG A 147 -13.04 -2.28 -15.40
C ARG A 147 -12.74 -0.84 -15.03
N GLY A 148 -11.66 -0.29 -15.61
CA GLY A 148 -11.22 1.08 -15.35
C GLY A 148 -10.74 1.28 -13.92
N VAL A 149 -9.92 0.37 -13.42
CA VAL A 149 -9.36 0.40 -12.05
C VAL A 149 -7.84 0.43 -12.08
N ARG A 150 -7.22 0.71 -10.95
CA ARG A 150 -5.77 0.60 -10.71
C ARG A 150 -5.30 -0.86 -10.67
N GLN A 151 -4.05 -1.10 -11.05
CA GLN A 151 -3.44 -2.43 -10.97
C GLN A 151 -3.31 -2.89 -9.51
N SER A 152 -3.00 -1.98 -8.59
CA SER A 152 -2.95 -2.29 -7.15
C SER A 152 -4.24 -2.91 -6.61
N ALA A 153 -5.42 -2.45 -7.06
CA ALA A 153 -6.70 -3.04 -6.65
C ALA A 153 -6.87 -4.47 -7.17
N ILE A 154 -6.45 -4.73 -8.42
CA ILE A 154 -6.48 -6.06 -9.02
C ILE A 154 -5.54 -6.99 -8.26
N ASP A 155 -4.31 -6.55 -7.98
CA ASP A 155 -3.31 -7.33 -7.27
C ASP A 155 -3.79 -7.69 -5.86
N GLU A 156 -4.37 -6.74 -5.14
CA GLU A 156 -4.89 -6.94 -3.80
C GLU A 156 -6.11 -7.88 -3.78
N ALA A 157 -7.06 -7.70 -4.71
CA ALA A 157 -8.20 -8.60 -4.85
C ALA A 157 -7.73 -10.05 -5.15
N ASN A 158 -6.74 -10.22 -6.04
CA ASN A 158 -6.17 -11.53 -6.32
C ASN A 158 -5.44 -12.12 -5.09
N ARG A 159 -4.71 -11.29 -4.34
CA ARG A 159 -3.98 -11.71 -3.13
C ARG A 159 -4.94 -12.15 -2.04
N LEU A 160 -5.89 -11.30 -1.61
CA LEU A 160 -6.79 -11.62 -0.51
C LEU A 160 -7.65 -12.85 -0.81
N THR A 161 -8.18 -13.00 -2.03
CA THR A 161 -9.02 -14.16 -2.39
C THR A 161 -8.22 -15.46 -2.37
N ARG A 162 -7.00 -15.44 -2.92
CA ARG A 162 -6.08 -16.59 -2.86
C ARG A 162 -5.75 -16.93 -1.42
N GLU A 163 -5.38 -15.94 -0.61
CA GLU A 163 -4.97 -16.18 0.77
C GLU A 163 -6.14 -16.70 1.63
N MET A 164 -7.32 -16.09 1.54
CA MET A 164 -8.50 -16.52 2.29
C MET A 164 -8.98 -17.94 1.93
N THR A 165 -8.59 -18.49 0.79
CA THR A 165 -8.98 -19.86 0.38
C THR A 165 -7.82 -20.85 0.36
N LYS A 166 -6.58 -20.39 0.56
CA LYS A 166 -5.35 -21.19 0.45
C LYS A 166 -5.35 -22.45 1.32
N ALA A 167 -5.89 -22.36 2.54
CA ALA A 167 -5.91 -23.47 3.49
C ALA A 167 -6.94 -24.55 3.12
N ARG A 168 -7.95 -24.21 2.31
CA ARG A 168 -9.09 -25.08 2.00
C ARG A 168 -9.40 -25.01 0.49
N PRO A 169 -8.66 -25.76 -0.35
CA PRO A 169 -8.91 -25.80 -1.78
C PRO A 169 -10.35 -26.22 -2.16
N ASP A 170 -11.03 -26.99 -1.30
CA ASP A 170 -12.43 -27.36 -1.49
C ASP A 170 -13.39 -26.16 -1.39
N ILE A 171 -13.07 -25.14 -0.57
CA ILE A 171 -13.80 -23.87 -0.53
C ILE A 171 -13.66 -23.14 -1.87
N ALA A 172 -12.43 -23.04 -2.40
CA ALA A 172 -12.19 -22.43 -3.72
C ALA A 172 -12.92 -23.19 -4.84
N GLN A 173 -12.99 -24.53 -4.78
CA GLN A 173 -13.74 -25.32 -5.74
C GLN A 173 -15.25 -25.06 -5.67
N ARG A 174 -15.83 -24.94 -4.46
CA ARG A 174 -17.26 -24.63 -4.30
C ARG A 174 -17.61 -23.21 -4.77
N LEU A 175 -16.76 -22.23 -4.47
CA LEU A 175 -16.88 -20.86 -5.02
C LEU A 175 -16.83 -20.85 -6.55
N LYS A 176 -15.94 -21.67 -7.14
CA LYS A 176 -15.86 -21.81 -8.59
C LYS A 176 -17.13 -22.44 -9.16
N ALA A 177 -17.62 -23.50 -8.52
CA ALA A 177 -18.83 -24.21 -8.94
C ALA A 177 -20.09 -23.35 -8.82
N SER A 178 -20.15 -22.44 -7.84
CA SER A 178 -21.26 -21.49 -7.71
C SER A 178 -21.22 -20.36 -8.75
N GLY A 179 -20.12 -20.23 -9.51
CA GLY A 179 -19.95 -19.16 -10.49
C GLY A 179 -19.84 -17.77 -9.87
N HIS A 180 -19.43 -17.67 -8.60
CA HIS A 180 -19.41 -16.41 -7.87
C HIS A 180 -18.40 -15.43 -8.48
N VAL A 181 -18.77 -14.16 -8.58
CA VAL A 181 -17.97 -13.11 -9.20
C VAL A 181 -17.63 -12.03 -8.17
N LEU A 182 -16.34 -11.72 -8.02
CA LEU A 182 -15.90 -10.53 -7.32
C LEU A 182 -15.78 -9.38 -8.33
N VAL A 183 -16.42 -8.25 -8.04
CA VAL A 183 -16.42 -7.05 -8.87
C VAL A 183 -15.69 -5.94 -8.12
N ILE A 184 -14.66 -5.37 -8.74
CA ILE A 184 -14.00 -4.17 -8.20
C ILE A 184 -14.78 -2.96 -8.70
N VAL A 185 -15.34 -2.17 -7.77
CA VAL A 185 -16.06 -0.94 -8.08
C VAL A 185 -15.06 0.19 -8.21
N PRO A 186 -14.90 0.81 -9.39
CA PRO A 186 -13.98 1.93 -9.55
C PRO A 186 -14.30 3.07 -8.59
N GLU A 187 -13.27 3.80 -8.16
CA GLU A 187 -13.33 4.89 -7.18
C GLU A 187 -14.40 5.93 -7.52
N LYS A 188 -14.56 6.23 -8.82
CA LYS A 188 -15.44 7.31 -9.33
C LYS A 188 -16.77 6.81 -9.90
N LEU A 189 -17.04 5.51 -9.84
CA LEU A 189 -18.28 4.93 -10.36
C LEU A 189 -19.17 4.43 -9.23
N LYS A 190 -20.48 4.40 -9.49
CA LYS A 190 -21.47 3.87 -8.56
C LYS A 190 -21.41 2.35 -8.57
N LEU A 191 -21.79 1.73 -7.45
CA LEU A 191 -22.00 0.28 -7.39
C LEU A 191 -23.00 -0.17 -8.46
N THR A 192 -24.09 0.56 -8.64
CA THR A 192 -25.20 0.22 -9.53
C THR A 192 -24.90 0.48 -11.00
N ASP A 193 -23.71 1.01 -11.34
CA ASP A 193 -23.17 1.03 -12.70
C ASP A 193 -22.44 -0.28 -13.03
N MET A 194 -22.14 -1.11 -12.02
CA MET A 194 -21.37 -2.33 -12.20
C MET A 194 -22.23 -3.52 -12.65
N PRO A 195 -21.67 -4.42 -13.50
CA PRO A 195 -22.31 -5.69 -13.84
C PRO A 195 -22.68 -6.51 -12.60
N GLY A 196 -23.92 -6.97 -12.54
CA GLY A 196 -24.47 -7.77 -11.43
C GLY A 196 -25.20 -6.93 -10.38
N PHE A 197 -25.08 -5.60 -10.41
CA PHE A 197 -25.67 -4.70 -9.42
C PHE A 197 -26.62 -3.66 -10.03
N GLN A 198 -26.85 -3.68 -11.34
CA GLN A 198 -27.69 -2.65 -12.00
C GLN A 198 -29.15 -2.65 -11.54
N SER A 199 -29.67 -3.82 -11.14
CA SER A 199 -31.04 -3.94 -10.62
C SER A 199 -31.25 -3.16 -9.33
N LEU A 200 -30.19 -2.86 -8.57
CA LEU A 200 -30.25 -2.13 -7.30
C LEU A 200 -30.30 -0.60 -7.48
N ARG A 201 -30.27 -0.11 -8.72
CA ARG A 201 -30.34 1.33 -9.03
C ARG A 201 -31.61 1.94 -8.43
N GLY A 202 -31.45 3.04 -7.69
CA GLY A 202 -32.55 3.73 -7.03
C GLY A 202 -33.10 3.03 -5.79
N GLN A 203 -32.54 1.90 -5.38
CA GLN A 203 -32.95 1.17 -4.18
C GLN A 203 -32.06 1.54 -2.98
N THR A 204 -32.56 1.27 -1.78
CA THR A 204 -31.81 1.35 -0.53
C THR A 204 -31.68 -0.03 0.11
N SER A 205 -30.59 -0.25 0.85
CA SER A 205 -30.48 -1.40 1.74
C SER A 205 -31.52 -1.36 2.86
N ILE A 206 -31.60 -2.48 3.59
CA ILE A 206 -32.45 -2.63 4.77
C ILE A 206 -32.14 -1.57 5.85
N ASP A 207 -30.89 -1.12 5.95
CA ASP A 207 -30.48 -0.05 6.87
C ASP A 207 -30.59 1.36 6.27
N GLY A 208 -31.27 1.51 5.12
CA GLY A 208 -31.65 2.80 4.53
C GLY A 208 -30.57 3.47 3.68
N ARG A 209 -29.43 2.82 3.45
CA ARG A 209 -28.35 3.41 2.62
C ARG A 209 -28.65 3.20 1.13
N PRO A 210 -28.47 4.22 0.26
CA PRO A 210 -28.61 4.03 -1.19
C PRO A 210 -27.54 3.09 -1.74
N TYR A 211 -27.93 2.10 -2.54
CA TYR A 211 -26.98 1.15 -3.14
C TYR A 211 -25.97 1.84 -4.06
N ASP A 212 -26.36 2.89 -4.78
CA ASP A 212 -25.48 3.68 -5.66
C ASP A 212 -24.15 4.06 -4.99
N GLY A 213 -24.19 4.45 -3.72
CA GLY A 213 -23.04 4.94 -2.96
C GLY A 213 -22.36 3.89 -2.09
N MET A 214 -22.82 2.63 -2.10
CA MET A 214 -22.19 1.58 -1.29
C MET A 214 -20.84 1.18 -1.87
N ARG A 215 -19.90 0.95 -0.95
CA ARG A 215 -18.50 0.64 -1.24
C ARG A 215 -18.10 -0.78 -0.77
N GLY A 216 -19.10 -1.60 -0.51
CA GLY A 216 -19.01 -3.01 -0.10
C GLY A 216 -20.42 -3.59 -0.05
N VAL A 217 -20.68 -4.64 -0.84
CA VAL A 217 -21.94 -5.41 -0.86
C VAL A 217 -21.66 -6.82 -1.33
N SER A 218 -22.23 -7.82 -0.65
CA SER A 218 -22.28 -9.20 -1.15
C SER A 218 -23.71 -9.68 -1.38
N THR A 219 -23.90 -10.41 -2.48
CA THR A 219 -25.12 -11.12 -2.86
C THR A 219 -24.80 -12.60 -3.03
N MET A 220 -25.77 -13.44 -3.39
CA MET A 220 -25.51 -14.87 -3.60
C MET A 220 -24.55 -15.18 -4.75
N SER A 221 -24.47 -14.32 -5.77
CA SER A 221 -23.66 -14.57 -6.98
C SER A 221 -22.54 -13.56 -7.19
N HIS A 222 -22.60 -12.41 -6.51
CA HIS A 222 -21.63 -11.32 -6.70
C HIS A 222 -21.22 -10.70 -5.37
N THR A 223 -19.93 -10.40 -5.25
CA THR A 223 -19.36 -9.53 -4.22
C THR A 223 -18.81 -8.28 -4.88
N ALA A 224 -19.16 -7.10 -4.40
CA ALA A 224 -18.59 -5.83 -4.82
C ALA A 224 -17.66 -5.28 -3.74
N VAL A 225 -16.46 -4.86 -4.16
CA VAL A 225 -15.46 -4.26 -3.27
C VAL A 225 -14.97 -2.96 -3.88
N ALA A 226 -14.84 -1.92 -3.06
CA ALA A 226 -14.35 -0.63 -3.50
C ALA A 226 -12.85 -0.64 -3.86
N GLU A 227 -12.53 -0.07 -5.02
CA GLU A 227 -11.15 0.15 -5.48
C GLU A 227 -10.32 0.92 -4.44
N GLU A 228 -10.88 1.99 -3.86
CA GLU A 228 -10.14 2.82 -2.91
C GLU A 228 -9.73 2.09 -1.64
N ASN A 229 -10.48 1.08 -1.21
CA ASN A 229 -10.10 0.24 -0.08
C ASN A 229 -9.04 -0.80 -0.45
N LEU A 230 -9.18 -1.46 -1.60
CA LEU A 230 -8.18 -2.42 -2.09
C LEU A 230 -6.82 -1.74 -2.35
N SER A 231 -6.84 -0.54 -2.91
CA SER A 231 -5.64 0.24 -3.21
C SER A 231 -5.19 1.15 -2.06
N GLU A 232 -5.88 1.14 -0.91
CA GLU A 232 -5.60 2.03 0.23
C GLU A 232 -5.39 3.50 -0.19
N LEU A 233 -6.29 4.01 -1.02
CA LEU A 233 -6.26 5.38 -1.53
C LEU A 233 -6.61 6.39 -0.43
N SER A 234 -6.30 7.67 -0.65
CA SER A 234 -6.70 8.76 0.26
C SER A 234 -8.21 8.97 0.37
N THR A 235 -8.98 8.49 -0.60
CA THR A 235 -10.44 8.60 -0.65
C THR A 235 -11.16 7.48 0.08
N ASP A 236 -10.44 6.46 0.58
CA ASP A 236 -11.04 5.39 1.38
C ASP A 236 -11.66 5.94 2.66
N LYS A 237 -12.95 5.68 2.82
CA LYS A 237 -13.74 6.09 3.99
C LYS A 237 -13.56 5.13 5.16
N TYR A 238 -13.14 3.90 4.86
CA TYR A 238 -12.81 2.92 5.87
C TYR A 238 -11.33 3.15 6.24
N GLY A 239 -11.05 3.52 7.49
CA GLY A 239 -9.68 3.82 7.91
C GLY A 239 -8.75 2.64 7.61
N GLY A 240 -7.46 2.92 7.35
CA GLY A 240 -6.54 2.05 6.60
C GLY A 240 -6.27 0.62 7.11
N ASP A 241 -6.86 0.22 8.22
CA ASP A 241 -6.76 -1.16 8.71
C ASP A 241 -8.01 -1.98 8.42
N PHE A 242 -9.18 -1.36 8.19
CA PHE A 242 -10.37 -2.09 7.80
C PHE A 242 -10.26 -2.56 6.35
N SER A 243 -10.52 -3.83 6.09
CA SER A 243 -10.64 -4.34 4.72
C SER A 243 -12.09 -4.65 4.38
N THR A 244 -12.67 -3.87 3.46
CA THR A 244 -13.97 -4.23 2.86
C THR A 244 -13.81 -5.48 2.00
N GLY A 245 -12.67 -5.66 1.34
CA GLY A 245 -12.40 -6.86 0.52
C GLY A 245 -12.45 -8.16 1.32
N VAL A 246 -11.80 -8.22 2.49
CA VAL A 246 -11.82 -9.40 3.35
C VAL A 246 -13.23 -9.63 3.93
N HIS A 247 -13.90 -8.58 4.39
CA HIS A 247 -15.26 -8.68 4.93
C HIS A 247 -16.26 -9.21 3.89
N GLU A 248 -16.32 -8.56 2.72
CA GLU A 248 -17.31 -8.90 1.72
C GLU A 248 -17.04 -10.26 1.07
N PHE A 249 -15.76 -10.63 0.89
CA PHE A 249 -15.43 -11.96 0.40
C PHE A 249 -15.70 -13.06 1.46
N ALA A 250 -15.69 -12.71 2.76
CA ALA A 250 -16.13 -13.64 3.80
C ALA A 250 -17.61 -14.01 3.64
N HIS A 251 -18.48 -13.09 3.21
CA HIS A 251 -19.87 -13.44 2.88
C HIS A 251 -19.95 -14.45 1.74
N ALA A 252 -19.18 -14.26 0.66
CA ALA A 252 -19.12 -15.24 -0.43
C ALA A 252 -18.65 -16.61 0.07
N ILE A 253 -17.62 -16.66 0.93
CA ILE A 253 -17.16 -17.91 1.57
C ILE A 253 -18.27 -18.50 2.43
N HIS A 254 -18.98 -17.70 3.23
CA HIS A 254 -20.05 -18.18 4.11
C HIS A 254 -21.20 -18.83 3.31
N HIS A 255 -21.66 -18.16 2.25
CA HIS A 255 -22.84 -18.58 1.49
C HIS A 255 -22.53 -19.66 0.46
N CYS A 256 -21.39 -19.56 -0.22
CA CYS A 256 -21.06 -20.41 -1.37
C CYS A 256 -19.83 -21.29 -1.14
N GLY A 257 -18.94 -20.90 -0.24
CA GLY A 257 -17.65 -21.56 -0.03
C GLY A 257 -17.67 -22.68 1.00
N VAL A 258 -18.27 -22.50 2.17
CA VAL A 258 -18.32 -23.50 3.24
C VAL A 258 -19.47 -24.50 3.05
N GLY A 259 -19.39 -25.66 3.71
CA GLY A 259 -20.44 -26.67 3.71
C GLY A 259 -21.61 -26.35 4.64
N ALA A 260 -22.69 -27.13 4.57
CA ALA A 260 -23.87 -26.94 5.40
C ALA A 260 -23.58 -27.08 6.92
N GLN A 261 -22.72 -28.04 7.30
CA GLN A 261 -22.31 -28.22 8.69
C GLN A 261 -21.51 -27.04 9.21
N GLU A 262 -20.60 -26.48 8.40
CA GLU A 262 -19.82 -25.29 8.75
C GLU A 262 -20.72 -24.05 8.90
N ARG A 263 -21.68 -23.82 7.98
CA ARG A 263 -22.70 -22.77 8.14
C ARG A 263 -23.49 -22.91 9.43
N GLN A 264 -23.94 -24.13 9.75
CA GLN A 264 -24.67 -24.38 10.99
C GLN A 264 -23.79 -24.14 12.22
N ALA A 265 -22.51 -24.47 12.17
CA ALA A 265 -21.57 -24.21 13.25
C ALA A 265 -21.33 -22.71 13.47
N ILE A 266 -21.23 -21.91 12.38
CA ILE A 266 -21.14 -20.45 12.43
C ILE A 266 -22.39 -19.85 13.07
N GLN A 267 -23.58 -20.29 12.65
CA GLN A 267 -24.86 -19.86 13.24
C GLN A 267 -24.92 -20.17 14.75
N LYS A 268 -24.54 -21.39 15.15
CA LYS A 268 -24.50 -21.77 16.57
C LYS A 268 -23.51 -20.93 17.37
N ALA A 269 -22.35 -20.59 16.81
CA ALA A 269 -21.38 -19.73 17.47
C ALA A 269 -21.94 -18.30 17.68
N TYR A 270 -22.59 -17.74 16.66
CA TYR A 270 -23.28 -16.44 16.77
C TYR A 270 -24.36 -16.44 17.86
N GLU A 271 -25.22 -17.46 17.89
CA GLU A 271 -26.28 -17.59 18.89
C GLU A 271 -25.71 -17.75 20.30
N ALA A 272 -24.69 -18.58 20.47
CA ALA A 272 -24.00 -18.75 21.75
C ALA A 272 -23.34 -17.44 22.21
N GLN A 273 -22.72 -16.68 21.30
CA GLN A 273 -22.13 -15.37 21.59
C GLN A 273 -23.18 -14.38 22.10
N LYS A 274 -24.36 -14.34 21.48
CA LYS A 274 -25.47 -13.49 21.96
C LYS A 274 -26.00 -13.95 23.31
N ALA A 275 -26.27 -15.25 23.46
CA ALA A 275 -26.89 -15.82 24.65
C ALA A 275 -26.05 -15.56 25.91
N ARG A 276 -24.72 -15.63 25.79
CA ARG A 276 -23.79 -15.36 26.90
C ARG A 276 -23.48 -13.87 27.12
N GLY A 277 -24.10 -12.97 26.36
CA GLY A 277 -23.77 -11.53 26.42
C GLY A 277 -22.33 -11.22 26.02
N GLY A 278 -21.75 -12.03 25.12
CA GLY A 278 -20.36 -11.91 24.71
C GLY A 278 -20.05 -10.62 23.96
N LEU A 279 -18.78 -10.21 23.99
CA LEU A 279 -18.28 -9.05 23.25
C LEU A 279 -18.26 -9.36 21.75
N PHE A 280 -18.85 -8.47 20.97
CA PHE A 280 -18.74 -8.45 19.51
C PHE A 280 -17.63 -7.49 19.11
N THR A 281 -17.06 -7.69 17.92
CA THR A 281 -16.03 -6.81 17.35
C THR A 281 -16.49 -5.36 17.17
N ASP A 282 -17.80 -5.17 16.96
CA ASP A 282 -18.50 -3.90 16.94
C ASP A 282 -20.03 -4.11 17.01
N ALA A 283 -20.79 -3.02 16.94
CA ALA A 283 -22.26 -3.09 16.90
C ALA A 283 -22.80 -3.71 15.61
N HIS A 284 -22.04 -3.66 14.51
CA HIS A 284 -22.44 -4.16 13.20
C HIS A 284 -22.43 -5.70 13.18
N ALA A 285 -21.38 -6.32 13.72
CA ALA A 285 -21.26 -7.77 13.92
C ALA A 285 -22.40 -8.37 14.74
N ARG A 286 -23.06 -7.58 15.60
CA ARG A 286 -24.18 -8.06 16.42
C ARG A 286 -25.49 -8.19 15.61
N LYS A 287 -25.61 -7.52 14.47
CA LYS A 287 -26.87 -7.42 13.71
C LYS A 287 -27.39 -8.78 13.24
N ASN A 288 -26.53 -9.62 12.67
CA ASN A 288 -26.88 -10.95 12.18
C ASN A 288 -25.62 -11.85 12.06
N VAL A 289 -25.82 -13.12 11.70
CA VAL A 289 -24.75 -14.12 11.57
C VAL A 289 -23.75 -13.80 10.44
N ASP A 290 -24.22 -13.16 9.36
CA ASP A 290 -23.37 -12.82 8.23
C ASP A 290 -22.35 -11.77 8.62
N GLU A 291 -22.80 -10.70 9.27
CA GLU A 291 -21.96 -9.61 9.77
C GLU A 291 -21.03 -10.08 10.88
N TYR A 292 -21.52 -10.97 11.75
CA TYR A 292 -20.71 -11.63 12.75
C TYR A 292 -19.54 -12.40 12.11
N PHE A 293 -19.80 -13.21 11.08
CA PHE A 293 -18.76 -13.95 10.38
C PHE A 293 -17.81 -13.03 9.61
N GLY A 294 -18.34 -12.01 8.92
CA GLY A 294 -17.56 -11.02 8.17
C GLY A 294 -16.60 -10.24 9.06
N GLN A 295 -17.09 -9.69 10.17
CA GLN A 295 -16.26 -8.90 11.09
C GLN A 295 -15.25 -9.76 11.85
N LEU A 296 -15.62 -10.98 12.28
CA LEU A 296 -14.66 -11.89 12.88
C LEU A 296 -13.59 -12.37 11.90
N THR A 297 -13.95 -12.53 10.61
CA THR A 297 -12.96 -12.82 9.56
C THR A 297 -11.98 -11.66 9.42
N ASN A 298 -12.45 -10.42 9.36
CA ASN A 298 -11.59 -9.24 9.40
C ASN A 298 -10.68 -9.24 10.63
N ALA A 299 -11.24 -9.46 11.83
CA ALA A 299 -10.47 -9.48 13.06
C ALA A 299 -9.42 -10.60 13.04
N TYR A 300 -9.76 -11.79 12.55
CA TYR A 300 -8.84 -12.91 12.43
C TYR A 300 -7.60 -12.58 11.59
N PHE A 301 -7.80 -11.87 10.48
CA PHE A 301 -6.73 -11.41 9.60
C PHE A 301 -6.09 -10.07 10.01
N GLY A 302 -6.46 -9.50 11.15
CA GLY A 302 -5.90 -8.23 11.63
C GLY A 302 -6.41 -7.01 10.88
N ARG A 303 -7.53 -7.13 10.14
CA ARG A 303 -8.12 -6.10 9.29
C ARG A 303 -9.44 -5.54 9.81
N ASN A 304 -9.61 -5.49 11.13
CA ASN A 304 -10.83 -5.00 11.75
C ASN A 304 -10.68 -3.59 12.33
N GLN A 305 -11.81 -2.88 12.42
CA GLN A 305 -11.93 -1.67 13.21
C GLN A 305 -13.09 -1.80 14.22
N PRO A 306 -12.89 -1.36 15.48
CA PRO A 306 -11.69 -0.71 16.00
C PRO A 306 -10.50 -1.67 16.17
N GLN A 307 -9.29 -1.11 16.10
CA GLN A 307 -8.05 -1.89 16.19
C GLN A 307 -7.89 -2.68 17.52
N SER A 308 -8.49 -2.18 18.61
CA SER A 308 -8.52 -2.90 19.89
C SER A 308 -9.27 -4.23 19.84
N GLN A 309 -10.03 -4.46 18.77
CA GLN A 309 -10.84 -5.65 18.51
C GLN A 309 -10.40 -6.32 17.20
N SER A 310 -9.12 -6.17 16.87
CA SER A 310 -8.45 -6.76 15.71
C SER A 310 -7.39 -7.76 16.17
N GLY A 311 -7.11 -8.74 15.31
CA GLY A 311 -6.15 -9.82 15.55
C GLY A 311 -6.78 -11.11 16.04
N ALA A 312 -6.29 -12.24 15.54
CA ALA A 312 -6.77 -13.57 15.91
C ALA A 312 -6.65 -13.89 17.42
N GLN A 313 -5.72 -13.25 18.14
CA GLN A 313 -5.62 -13.36 19.59
C GLN A 313 -6.82 -12.74 20.31
N TRP A 314 -7.32 -11.61 19.81
CA TRP A 314 -8.56 -11.02 20.33
C TRP A 314 -9.74 -11.97 20.10
N VAL A 315 -9.84 -12.56 18.91
CA VAL A 315 -10.89 -13.54 18.59
C VAL A 315 -10.79 -14.76 19.50
N GLN A 316 -9.59 -15.33 19.69
CA GLN A 316 -9.37 -16.47 20.58
C GLN A 316 -9.82 -16.20 22.02
N LYS A 317 -9.50 -15.01 22.54
CA LYS A 317 -9.86 -14.62 23.92
C LYS A 317 -11.35 -14.39 24.09
N ASN A 318 -11.98 -13.71 23.14
CA ASN A 318 -13.35 -13.20 23.30
C ASN A 318 -14.41 -14.10 22.67
N ASP A 319 -14.04 -14.95 21.71
CA ASP A 319 -14.90 -15.92 21.03
C ASP A 319 -14.10 -17.17 20.60
N PRO A 320 -13.72 -18.04 21.55
CA PRO A 320 -12.89 -19.21 21.28
C PRO A 320 -13.55 -20.23 20.33
N GLN A 321 -14.89 -20.30 20.32
CA GLN A 321 -15.62 -21.16 19.41
C GLN A 321 -15.48 -20.67 17.97
N ALA A 322 -15.69 -19.36 17.73
CA ALA A 322 -15.46 -18.80 16.40
C ALA A 322 -14.00 -18.86 15.99
N TYR A 323 -13.05 -18.63 16.90
CA TYR A 323 -11.63 -18.78 16.62
C TYR A 323 -11.28 -20.17 16.08
N ALA A 324 -11.84 -21.23 16.68
CA ALA A 324 -11.63 -22.59 16.22
C ALA A 324 -12.19 -22.82 14.80
N LEU A 325 -13.39 -22.30 14.52
CA LEU A 325 -14.01 -22.36 13.19
C LEU A 325 -13.19 -21.60 12.15
N LEU A 326 -12.76 -20.37 12.45
CA LEU A 326 -11.95 -19.55 11.55
C LEU A 326 -10.60 -20.20 11.28
N ARG A 327 -9.97 -20.83 12.27
CA ARG A 327 -8.73 -21.59 12.08
C ARG A 327 -8.94 -22.83 11.20
N GLN A 328 -10.08 -23.50 11.28
CA GLN A 328 -10.43 -24.62 10.41
C GLN A 328 -10.67 -24.17 8.95
N ILE A 329 -11.23 -22.99 8.75
CA ILE A 329 -11.55 -22.43 7.43
C ILE A 329 -10.29 -21.81 6.79
N TYR A 330 -9.57 -20.98 7.52
CA TYR A 330 -8.50 -20.12 7.00
C TYR A 330 -7.07 -20.62 7.27
N GLY A 331 -6.93 -21.70 8.05
CA GLY A 331 -5.64 -22.20 8.52
C GLY A 331 -5.11 -21.41 9.72
N PRO A 332 -3.82 -21.53 10.07
CA PRO A 332 -3.22 -20.79 11.18
C PRO A 332 -3.34 -19.26 11.01
N PRO A 333 -3.43 -18.50 12.12
CA PRO A 333 -3.51 -17.03 12.06
C PRO A 333 -2.35 -16.39 11.31
N ARG A 334 -2.67 -15.37 10.50
CA ARG A 334 -1.72 -14.46 9.86
C ARG A 334 -2.41 -13.14 9.54
N GLN A 335 -1.63 -12.09 9.37
CA GLN A 335 -2.17 -10.81 8.91
C GLN A 335 -2.29 -10.81 7.38
N LEU A 336 -3.35 -10.16 6.88
CA LEU A 336 -3.48 -9.85 5.46
C LEU A 336 -3.19 -8.38 5.20
#